data_AF-A0A2D9SBQ7-F1
#
_entry.id   AF-A0A2D9SBQ7-F1
#
_cell.length_a   1.000
_cell.length_b   1.000
_cell.length_c   1.000
_cell.angle_alpha   90.00
_cell.angle_beta   90.00
_cell.angle_gamma   90.00
#
_symmetry.space_group_name_H-M   'P 1'
#
loop_
_entity.id
_entity.type
_entity.pdbx_description
1 polymer ?
#
loop_
_entity_poly.entity_id
_entity_poly.type
_entity_poly.pdbx_seq_one_letter_code
_entity_poly.pdbx_strand_id
1 'polypeptide(L)'
;MLIGLTGRNASGKSTVVNWFSNKGLETSSCSDSIRAWLAEQNIEPTRDALIEGGRELRRKGGAGILAEMLLDILDGKDAVVDSIRTPGEVEAL
;
A
#
# COMPACT_ATOMS: atom_id res chain seq x y z
N MET A 1 4.03 -13.56 7.39
CA MET A 1 2.56 -13.52 7.41
C MET A 1 2.11 -12.12 7.06
N LEU A 2 1.27 -12.00 6.02
CA LEU A 2 0.71 -10.72 5.59
C LEU A 2 -0.80 -10.70 5.86
N ILE A 3 -1.31 -9.61 6.44
CA ILE A 3 -2.74 -9.39 6.66
C ILE A 3 -3.17 -8.22 5.79
N GLY A 4 -3.77 -8.53 4.64
CA GLY A 4 -4.29 -7.52 3.73
C GLY A 4 -5.64 -6.97 4.18
N LEU A 5 -5.75 -5.63 4.26
CA LEU A 5 -6.99 -4.95 4.62
C LEU A 5 -7.54 -4.15 3.44
N THR A 6 -8.81 -4.38 3.14
CA THR A 6 -9.58 -3.57 2.20
C THR A 6 -10.89 -3.07 2.83
N GLY A 7 -11.46 -2.01 2.29
CA GLY A 7 -12.70 -1.42 2.78
C GLY A 7 -12.89 0.01 2.31
N ARG A 8 -14.13 0.49 2.33
CA ARG A 8 -14.47 1.86 1.92
C ARG A 8 -13.83 2.91 2.84
N ASN A 9 -13.76 4.16 2.38
CA ASN A 9 -13.36 5.27 3.23
C ASN A 9 -14.28 5.35 4.46
N ALA A 10 -13.70 5.69 5.61
CA ALA A 10 -14.40 5.76 6.90
C ALA A 10 -15.01 4.42 7.41
N SER A 11 -14.62 3.26 6.86
CA SER A 11 -15.10 1.95 7.33
C SER A 11 -14.44 1.43 8.62
N GLY A 12 -13.60 2.22 9.28
CA GLY A 12 -12.84 1.80 10.47
C GLY A 12 -11.58 0.96 10.20
N LYS A 13 -11.13 0.84 8.94
CA LYS A 13 -9.94 0.03 8.60
C LYS A 13 -8.67 0.47 9.34
N SER A 14 -8.43 1.78 9.45
CA SER A 14 -7.29 2.31 10.20
C SER A 14 -7.33 1.95 11.69
N THR A 15 -8.52 1.72 12.27
CA THR A 15 -8.65 1.21 13.64
C THR A 15 -8.09 -0.20 13.76
N VAL A 16 -8.34 -1.07 12.78
CA VAL A 16 -7.81 -2.44 12.74
C VAL A 16 -6.30 -2.44 12.53
N VAL A 17 -5.79 -1.59 11.62
CA VAL A 17 -4.34 -1.39 11.42
C VAL A 17 -3.66 -1.00 12.73
N ASN A 18 -4.20 0.01 13.43
CA ASN A 18 -3.65 0.47 14.71
C ASN A 18 -3.68 -0.62 15.77
N TRP A 19 -4.73 -1.44 15.79
CA TRP A 19 -4.82 -2.56 16.72
C TRP A 19 -3.73 -3.61 16.51
N PHE A 20 -3.41 -3.94 15.25
CA PHE A 20 -2.29 -4.84 14.91
C PHE A 20 -0.93 -4.20 15.22
N SER A 21 -0.75 -2.92 14.91
CA SER A 21 0.47 -2.16 15.21
C SER A 21 0.79 -2.18 16.71
N ASN A 22 -0.22 -1.93 17.56
CA ASN A 22 -0.09 -1.99 19.01
C ASN A 22 0.27 -3.38 19.55
N LYS A 23 0.16 -4.43 18.73
CA LYS A 23 0.58 -5.81 19.04
C LYS A 23 1.96 -6.15 18.48
N GLY A 24 2.65 -5.19 17.87
CA GLY A 24 4.01 -5.35 17.34
C GLY A 24 4.08 -5.80 15.88
N LEU A 25 2.97 -5.81 15.15
CA LEU A 25 3.00 -6.07 13.70
C LEU A 25 3.45 -4.83 12.94
N GLU A 26 4.26 -5.02 11.91
CA GLU A 26 4.65 -3.92 11.02
C GLU A 26 3.42 -3.40 10.26
N THR A 27 3.33 -2.08 10.10
CA THR A 27 2.25 -1.45 9.33
C THR A 27 2.79 -0.94 8.03
N SER A 28 2.17 -1.34 6.93
CA SER A 28 2.48 -0.79 5.62
C SER A 28 1.22 -0.65 4.78
N SER A 29 1.33 0.02 3.65
CA SER A 29 0.21 0.18 2.73
C SER A 29 0.70 0.19 1.28
N CYS A 30 -0.14 -0.27 0.36
CA CYS A 30 0.14 -0.11 -1.08
C CYS A 30 0.30 1.38 -1.49
N SER A 31 -0.22 2.31 -0.68
CA SER A 31 -0.03 3.75 -0.91
C SER A 31 1.39 4.21 -0.54
N ASP A 32 2.11 3.49 0.32
CA ASP A 32 3.51 3.81 0.66
C ASP A 32 4.43 3.59 -0.55
N SER A 33 4.17 2.59 -1.37
CA SER A 33 4.86 2.38 -2.65
C SER A 33 4.74 3.60 -3.58
N ILE A 34 3.55 4.23 -3.60
CA ILE A 34 3.33 5.46 -4.39
C ILE A 34 4.11 6.63 -3.76
N ARG A 35 4.10 6.76 -2.43
CA ARG A 35 4.82 7.83 -1.72
C ARG A 35 6.33 7.73 -1.96
N ALA A 36 6.90 6.54 -1.90
CA ALA A 36 8.31 6.29 -2.18
C ALA A 36 8.67 6.71 -3.62
N TRP A 37 7.88 6.27 -4.60
CA TRP A 37 8.07 6.63 -6.00
C TRP A 37 7.92 8.14 -6.29
N LEU A 38 6.98 8.83 -5.62
CA LEU A 38 6.82 10.29 -5.73
C LEU A 38 8.02 11.02 -5.11
N ALA A 39 8.54 10.51 -3.97
CA ALA A 39 9.70 11.09 -3.31
C ALA A 39 10.97 11.01 -4.17
N GLU A 40 11.19 9.91 -4.90
CA GLU A 40 12.29 9.76 -5.87
C GLU A 40 12.24 10.82 -6.98
N GLN A 41 11.05 11.34 -7.29
CA GLN A 41 10.83 12.39 -8.28
C GLN A 41 10.76 13.80 -7.69
N ASN A 42 10.97 13.95 -6.38
CA ASN A 42 10.79 15.21 -5.64
C ASN A 42 9.37 15.80 -5.80
N ILE A 43 8.34 14.95 -5.85
CA ILE A 43 6.93 15.36 -5.94
C ILE A 43 6.28 15.23 -4.56
N GLU A 44 5.63 16.30 -4.10
CA GLU A 44 4.85 16.31 -2.87
C GLU A 44 3.65 15.32 -2.94
N PRO A 45 3.43 14.47 -1.90
CA PRO A 45 2.41 13.42 -1.91
C PRO A 45 1.01 13.97 -1.60
N THR A 46 0.55 14.92 -2.42
CA THR A 46 -0.83 15.40 -2.39
C THR A 46 -1.81 14.30 -2.82
N ARG A 47 -3.09 14.49 -2.51
CA ARG A 47 -4.13 13.52 -2.90
C ARG A 47 -4.13 13.25 -4.41
N ASP A 48 -4.04 14.30 -5.21
CA ASP A 48 -4.06 14.18 -6.67
C ASP A 48 -2.78 13.53 -7.19
N ALA A 49 -1.62 13.86 -6.60
CA ALA A 49 -0.35 13.21 -6.92
C ALA A 49 -0.37 11.70 -6.60
N LEU A 50 -0.98 11.29 -5.47
CA LEU A 50 -1.14 9.88 -5.12
C LEU A 50 -2.07 9.14 -6.09
N ILE A 51 -3.16 9.79 -6.50
CA ILE A 51 -4.09 9.21 -7.48
C ILE A 51 -3.40 9.02 -8.82
N GLU A 52 -2.71 10.06 -9.32
CA GLU A 52 -2.08 10.00 -10.63
C GLU A 52 -0.84 9.11 -10.63
N GLY A 53 0.02 9.20 -9.60
CA GLY A 53 1.16 8.30 -9.44
C GLY A 53 0.72 6.83 -9.35
N GLY A 54 -0.35 6.54 -8.62
CA GLY A 54 -0.92 5.20 -8.57
C GLY A 54 -1.46 4.71 -9.92
N ARG A 55 -2.03 5.59 -10.76
CA ARG A 55 -2.46 5.24 -12.12
C ARG A 55 -1.28 4.99 -13.04
N GLU A 56 -0.25 5.82 -12.94
CA GLU A 56 0.94 5.74 -13.77
C GLU A 56 1.74 4.46 -13.48
N LEU A 57 1.96 4.14 -12.20
CA LEU A 57 2.59 2.89 -11.78
C LEU A 57 1.82 1.69 -12.33
N ARG A 58 0.48 1.66 -12.19
CA ARG A 58 -0.35 0.57 -12.73
C ARG A 58 -0.32 0.48 -14.25
N ARG A 59 -0.19 1.60 -14.96
CA ARG A 59 -0.07 1.62 -16.42
C ARG A 59 1.25 1.01 -16.89
N LYS A 60 2.32 1.19 -16.11
CA LYS A 60 3.67 0.70 -16.41
C LYS A 60 3.91 -0.75 -15.97
N GLY A 61 3.48 -1.10 -14.76
CA GLY A 61 3.77 -2.38 -14.11
C GLY A 61 2.58 -3.30 -13.94
N GLY A 62 1.38 -2.93 -14.39
CA GLY A 62 0.18 -3.75 -14.27
C GLY A 62 -0.55 -3.60 -12.93
N ALA A 63 -1.54 -4.46 -12.70
CA ALA A 63 -2.48 -4.31 -11.58
C ALA A 63 -1.87 -4.62 -10.20
N GLY A 64 -0.83 -5.47 -10.13
CA GLY A 64 -0.17 -5.89 -8.89
C GLY A 64 1.00 -5.01 -8.44
N ILE A 65 1.47 -4.10 -9.29
CA ILE A 65 2.75 -3.38 -9.10
C ILE A 65 2.94 -2.71 -7.74
N LEU A 66 1.87 -2.13 -7.15
CA LEU A 66 2.01 -1.46 -5.85
C LEU A 66 2.29 -2.44 -4.71
N ALA A 67 1.70 -3.62 -4.78
CA ALA A 67 1.93 -4.70 -3.84
C ALA A 67 3.31 -5.34 -4.07
N GLU A 68 3.73 -5.55 -5.32
CA GLU A 68 5.07 -6.03 -5.66
C GLU A 68 6.16 -5.11 -5.10
N MET A 69 6.05 -3.79 -5.37
CA MET A 69 6.96 -2.80 -4.79
C MET A 69 6.93 -2.79 -3.25
N LEU A 70 5.77 -3.06 -2.65
CA LEU A 70 5.64 -3.12 -1.20
C LEU A 70 6.35 -4.35 -0.63
N LEU A 71 6.28 -5.50 -1.31
CA LEU A 71 6.96 -6.72 -0.88
C LEU A 71 8.48 -6.54 -0.84
N ASP A 72 9.04 -5.83 -1.83
CA ASP A 72 10.45 -5.47 -1.84
C ASP A 72 10.84 -4.60 -0.62
N ILE A 73 9.95 -3.71 -0.18
CA ILE A 73 10.15 -2.88 1.03
C ILE A 73 10.04 -3.72 2.31
N LEU A 74 9.10 -4.66 2.36
CA LEU A 74 8.84 -5.48 3.53
C LEU A 74 9.94 -6.52 3.79
N ASP A 75 10.65 -6.96 2.76
CA ASP A 75 11.78 -7.90 2.87
C ASP A 75 11.44 -9.14 3.72
N GLY A 76 10.26 -9.72 3.45
CA GLY A 76 9.77 -10.93 4.12
C GLY A 76 9.24 -10.74 5.55
N LYS A 77 9.14 -9.51 6.06
CA LYS A 77 8.59 -9.23 7.40
C LYS A 77 7.08 -9.43 7.48
N ASP A 78 6.63 -9.74 8.69
CA ASP A 78 5.21 -9.85 9.02
C ASP A 78 4.57 -8.46 9.10
N ALA A 79 3.51 -8.23 8.33
CA ALA A 79 2.89 -6.92 8.24
C ALA A 79 1.36 -6.97 8.10
N VAL A 80 0.71 -5.93 8.62
CA VAL A 80 -0.65 -5.56 8.23
C VAL A 80 -0.58 -4.55 7.08
N VAL A 81 -1.17 -4.90 5.94
CA VAL A 81 -1.12 -4.12 4.70
C VAL A 81 -2.44 -3.40 4.49
N ASP A 82 -2.44 -2.08 4.61
CA ASP A 82 -3.58 -1.21 4.33
C ASP A 82 -3.67 -0.81 2.84
N SER A 83 -4.80 -0.24 2.46
CA SER A 83 -5.04 0.38 1.15
C SER A 83 -4.96 -0.57 -0.04
N ILE A 84 -5.30 -1.85 0.14
CA ILE A 84 -5.55 -2.78 -0.96
C ILE A 84 -6.88 -2.39 -1.63
N ARG A 85 -6.84 -2.16 -2.94
CA ARG A 85 -7.94 -1.61 -3.75
C ARG A 85 -8.32 -2.48 -4.95
N THR A 86 -7.46 -3.40 -5.39
CA THR A 86 -7.70 -4.22 -6.59
C THR A 86 -7.37 -5.70 -6.36
N PRO A 87 -7.99 -6.63 -7.10
CA PRO A 87 -7.64 -8.04 -7.05
C PRO A 87 -6.17 -8.32 -7.41
N GLY A 88 -5.59 -7.59 -8.37
CA GLY A 88 -4.19 -7.76 -8.76
C GLY A 88 -3.21 -7.47 -7.62
N GLU A 89 -3.53 -6.53 -6.72
CA GLU A 89 -2.73 -6.29 -5.50
C GLU A 89 -2.84 -7.46 -4.51
N VAL A 90 -3.95 -8.20 -4.49
CA VAL A 90 -4.11 -9.39 -3.64
C VAL A 90 -3.36 -10.58 -4.24
N GLU A 91 -3.42 -10.75 -5.55
CA GLU A 91 -2.71 -11.84 -6.25
C GLU A 91 -1.19 -11.73 -6.15
N ALA A 92 -0.68 -10.52 -5.96
CA ALA A 92 0.75 -10.26 -5.80
C ALA A 92 1.28 -10.48 -4.37
N LEU A 93 0.43 -10.43 -3.33
CA LEU A 93 0.80 -10.59 -1.91
C LEU A 93 0.81 -12.06 -1.47
#